data_AF-A0A3C0HDU8-F1
#
_entry.id   AF-A0A3C0HDU8-F1
#
_cell.length_a   1.000
_cell.length_b   1.000
_cell.length_c   1.000
_cell.angle_alpha   90.00
_cell.angle_beta   90.00
_cell.angle_gamma   90.00
#
_symmetry.space_group_name_H-M   'P 1'
#
loop_
_entity.id
_entity.type
_entity.pdbx_description
1 polymer ?
#
loop_
_entity_poly.entity_id
_entity_poly.type
_entity_poly.pdbx_seq_one_letter_code
_entity_poly.pdbx_strand_id
1 'polypeptide(L)' 'NADEGDPGAYSDRYLLEERPHSVLFGMLIAGYTTHASHGIVYIRAEYPESVVIVQNAIDDIRAAGLVGK' A
#
# COMPACT_ATOMS: atom_id res chain seq x y z
N ASN A 1 1.07 -7.72 1.97
CA ASN A 1 0.41 -8.18 3.21
C ASN A 1 0.73 -7.13 4.25
N ALA A 2 -0.28 -6.49 4.84
CA ALA A 2 -0.14 -5.51 5.91
C ALA A 2 -1.13 -5.81 7.05
N ASP A 3 -1.20 -7.09 7.41
CA ASP A 3 -2.03 -7.58 8.52
C ASP A 3 -1.36 -7.36 9.89
N GLU A 4 -0.02 -7.27 9.96
CA GLU A 4 0.82 -7.04 11.15
C GLU A 4 0.18 -7.42 12.50
N GLY A 5 -0.21 -8.69 12.65
CA GLY A 5 -0.97 -9.19 13.80
C GLY A 5 -0.14 -9.46 15.06
N ASP A 6 1.19 -9.49 14.94
CA ASP A 6 2.10 -9.88 16.02
C ASP A 6 2.11 -8.85 17.17
N PRO A 7 2.02 -9.27 18.44
CA PRO A 7 2.05 -8.36 19.58
C PRO A 7 3.32 -7.50 19.60
N GLY A 8 3.13 -6.18 19.61
CA GLY A 8 4.24 -5.22 19.65
C GLY A 8 4.83 -4.86 18.28
N ALA A 9 4.33 -5.43 17.18
CA ALA A 9 4.68 -5.01 15.82
C ALA A 9 3.84 -3.76 15.42
N TYR A 10 4.50 -2.79 14.78
CA TYR A 10 3.90 -1.53 14.31
C TYR A 10 4.65 -0.92 13.10
N SER A 11 5.60 -1.66 12.54
CA SER A 11 6.44 -1.22 11.43
C SER A 11 5.66 -1.09 10.12
N ASP A 12 4.77 -2.04 9.83
CA ASP A 12 3.91 -1.97 8.66
C ASP A 12 2.96 -0.78 8.81
N ARG A 13 2.36 -0.59 9.99
CA ARG A 13 1.53 0.59 10.27
C ARG A 13 2.28 1.89 9.98
N TYR A 14 3.50 2.04 10.51
CA TYR A 14 4.33 3.22 10.26
C TYR A 14 4.59 3.44 8.77
N LEU A 15 4.91 2.39 8.01
CA LEU A 15 5.13 2.52 6.57
C LEU A 15 3.86 2.92 5.82
N LEU A 16 2.70 2.39 6.21
CA LEU A 16 1.42 2.72 5.57
C LEU A 16 0.98 4.15 5.88
N GLU A 17 1.23 4.66 7.08
CA GLU A 17 0.74 5.97 7.52
C GLU A 17 1.71 7.10 7.16
N GLU A 18 3.02 6.89 7.35
CA GLU A 18 4.01 7.95 7.17
C GLU A 18 4.67 7.90 5.77
N ARG A 19 4.69 6.71 5.14
CA ARG A 19 5.43 6.49 3.88
C ARG A 19 4.64 5.65 2.85
N PRO A 20 3.33 5.87 2.63
CA PRO A 20 2.49 5.00 1.80
C PRO A 20 3.01 4.85 0.36
N HIS A 21 3.49 5.95 -0.23
CA HIS A 21 4.06 5.95 -1.57
C HIS A 21 5.28 5.02 -1.72
N SER A 22 6.07 4.84 -0.66
CA SER A 22 7.22 3.93 -0.70
C SER A 22 6.76 2.47 -0.83
N VAL A 23 5.71 2.09 -0.11
CA VAL A 23 5.10 0.75 -0.18
C VAL A 23 4.49 0.52 -1.57
N LEU A 24 3.68 1.47 -2.04
CA LEU A 24 3.00 1.37 -3.34
C LEU A 24 3.99 1.34 -4.51
N PHE A 25 5.07 2.13 -4.47
CA PHE A 25 6.09 2.09 -5.51
C PHE A 25 6.82 0.73 -5.55
N GLY A 26 7.11 0.15 -4.38
CA GLY A 26 7.63 -1.22 -4.28
C GLY A 26 6.70 -2.24 -4.93
N MET A 27 5.39 -2.09 -4.72
CA MET A 27 4.39 -2.96 -5.36
C MET A 27 4.31 -2.77 -6.88
N LEU A 28 4.44 -1.54 -7.38
CA LEU A 28 4.47 -1.28 -8.83
C LEU A 28 5.66 -1.96 -9.49
N ILE A 29 6.85 -1.86 -8.88
CA ILE A 29 8.05 -2.55 -9.37
C ILE A 29 7.84 -4.06 -9.32
N ALA A 30 7.35 -4.60 -8.21
CA ALA A 30 7.09 -6.03 -8.08
C ALA A 30 6.07 -6.53 -9.11
N GLY A 31 5.02 -5.75 -9.38
CA GLY A 31 4.03 -6.07 -10.40
C GLY A 31 4.63 -6.03 -11.80
N TYR A 32 5.44 -5.02 -12.10
CA TYR A 32 6.15 -4.90 -13.38
C TYR A 32 7.09 -6.08 -13.62
N THR A 33 7.91 -6.46 -12.63
CA THR A 33 8.88 -7.56 -12.75
C THR A 33 8.23 -8.93 -12.84
N THR A 34 7.04 -9.11 -12.25
CA THR A 34 6.31 -10.37 -12.26
C THR A 34 5.23 -10.46 -13.34
N HIS A 35 5.08 -9.42 -14.18
CA HIS A 35 4.01 -9.29 -15.17
C HIS A 35 2.60 -9.34 -14.56
N ALA A 36 2.43 -8.91 -13.31
CA ALA A 36 1.13 -8.80 -12.68
C ALA A 36 0.36 -7.58 -13.22
N SER A 37 -0.93 -7.77 -13.51
CA SER A 37 -1.83 -6.69 -13.95
C SER A 37 -2.59 -6.05 -12.79
N HIS A 38 -2.61 -6.69 -11.62
CA HIS A 38 -3.35 -6.25 -10.43
C HIS A 38 -2.51 -6.43 -9.18
N GLY A 39 -2.61 -5.48 -8.25
CA GLY A 39 -1.99 -5.53 -6.93
C GLY A 39 -3.03 -5.30 -5.85
N ILE A 40 -2.88 -5.98 -4.72
CA ILE A 40 -3.78 -5.85 -3.57
C ILE A 40 -2.92 -5.59 -2.32
N VAL A 41 -3.18 -4.47 -1.64
CA VAL A 41 -2.72 -4.26 -0.27
C VAL A 41 -3.83 -4.72 0.66
N TYR A 42 -3.60 -5.83 1.34
CA TYR A 42 -4.47 -6.27 2.43
C TYR A 42 -4.02 -5.58 3.72
N ILE A 43 -4.84 -4.65 4.22
CA ILE A 43 -4.63 -3.93 5.48
C ILE A 43 -5.60 -4.51 6.52
N ARG A 44 -5.09 -4.82 7.71
CA ARG A 44 -5.93 -5.29 8.82
C ARG A 44 -7.02 -4.29 9.21
N ALA A 45 -8.11 -4.79 9.77
CA ALA A 45 -9.26 -3.96 10.15
C ALA A 45 -8.95 -2.96 11.28
N GLU A 46 -7.95 -3.24 12.11
CA GLU A 46 -7.54 -2.40 13.24
C GLU A 46 -6.75 -1.15 12.84
N TYR A 47 -6.41 -0.98 11.55
CA TYR A 47 -5.69 0.20 11.03
C TYR A 47 -6.58 1.06 10.11
N PRO A 48 -7.66 1.67 10.62
CA PRO A 48 -8.58 2.46 9.79
C PRO A 48 -7.91 3.70 9.18
N GLU A 49 -6.95 4.31 9.88
CA GLU A 49 -6.20 5.48 9.38
C GLU A 49 -5.28 5.10 8.21
N SER A 50 -4.55 3.99 8.36
CA SER A 50 -3.73 3.42 7.27
C SER A 50 -4.55 3.18 6.00
N VAL A 51 -5.79 2.68 6.11
CA VAL A 51 -6.66 2.47 4.94
C VAL A 51 -6.95 3.78 4.20
N VAL A 52 -7.30 4.84 4.93
CA VAL A 52 -7.59 6.15 4.34
C VAL A 52 -6.34 6.74 3.68
N ILE A 53 -5.21 6.71 4.38
CA ILE A 53 -3.94 7.28 3.88
C ILE A 53 -3.45 6.54 2.64
N VAL A 54 -3.48 5.20 2.66
CA VAL A 54 -3.07 4.38 1.51
C VAL A 54 -4.02 4.59 0.34
N GLN A 55 -5.33 4.72 0.58
CA GLN A 55 -6.30 5.00 -0.49
C GLN A 55 -6.01 6.36 -1.15
N ASN A 56 -5.74 7.41 -0.36
CA ASN A 56 -5.34 8.71 -0.91
C ASN A 56 -4.07 8.60 -1.77
N ALA A 57 -3.06 7.88 -1.30
CA ALA A 57 -1.83 7.66 -2.06
C ALA A 57 -2.06 6.84 -3.35
N ILE A 58 -3.00 5.88 -3.35
CA ILE A 58 -3.41 5.17 -4.56
C ILE A 58 -4.07 6.15 -5.54
N ASP A 59 -4.90 7.06 -5.06
CA ASP A 59 -5.59 8.04 -5.89
C ASP A 59 -4.62 9.07 -6.47
N ASP A 60 -3.59 9.49 -5.72
CA ASP A 60 -2.48 10.32 -6.23
C ASP A 60 -1.74 9.63 -7.40
N ILE A 61 -1.39 8.35 -7.22
CA ILE A 61 -0.71 7.53 -8.25
C ILE A 61 -1.60 7.35 -9.49
N ARG A 62 -2.92 7.17 -9.31
CA ARG A 62 -3.90 7.11 -10.40
C ARG A 62 -4.00 8.44 -11.14
N ALA A 63 -4.08 9.55 -10.42
CA ALA A 63 -4.13 10.89 -11.01
C ALA A 63 -2.87 11.21 -11.82
N ALA A 64 -1.72 10.68 -11.40
CA ALA A 64 -0.46 10.75 -12.15
C ALA A 64 -0.39 9.82 -13.39
N GLY A 65 -1.41 8.98 -13.62
CA GLY A 65 -1.47 8.06 -14.76
C GLY A 65 -0.50 6.88 -14.68
N LEU A 66 0.00 6.55 -13.48
CA LEU A 66 0.96 5.45 -13.28
C LEU A 66 0.28 4.09 -13.18
N VAL A 67 -1.02 4.04 -12.87
CA VAL A 67 -1.84 2.82 -12.80
C VAL A 67 -3.25 3.08 -13.34
N GLY A 68 -4.03 2.01 -13.55
CA GLY A 68 -5.45 2.10 -13.87
C GLY A 68 -5.77 2.45 -15.32
N LYS A 69 -4.89 2.06 -16.25
CA LYS A 69 -5.15 2.11 -17.70
C LYS A 69 -6.35 1.25 -18.09
#